data_AF-A0A943YFJ1-F1
#
_entry.id   AF-A0A943YFJ1-F1
#
_cell.length_a   1.000
_cell.length_b   1.000
_cell.length_c   1.000
_cell.angle_alpha   90.00
_cell.angle_beta   90.00
_cell.angle_gamma   90.00
#
_symmetry.space_group_name_H-M   'P 1'
#
loop_
_entity.id
_entity.type
_entity.pdbx_description
1 polymer ?
#
loop_
_entity_poly.entity_id
_entity_poly.type
_entity_poly.pdbx_seq_one_letter_code
_entity_poly.pdbx_strand_id
1 'polypeptide(L)'
;MTQDITHTPISTLSERIKKTPKNNSKRGFWTGPRGESTYIPIDCQIEINHLLKQFGIIGITYIYGFPDFETCSIATVKILDMNTSRYHNFKQCDKACSIYWNKIHFCQTLWTPNLVKSYRKTNHLTWHERNDCTTCDLIPTKINAFFLHLGGVAECKKIIY
;
A
#
# COMPACT_ATOMS: atom_id res chain seq x y z
N MET A 1 -7.50 28.04 -8.91
CA MET A 1 -6.46 27.02 -9.13
C MET A 1 -5.60 26.98 -7.87
N THR A 2 -6.07 26.27 -6.85
CA THR A 2 -5.33 26.11 -5.59
C THR A 2 -4.28 25.05 -5.82
N GLN A 3 -3.01 25.42 -5.60
CA GLN A 3 -1.88 24.51 -5.65
C GLN A 3 -2.14 23.34 -4.71
N ASP A 4 -2.45 22.18 -5.29
CA ASP A 4 -2.48 20.92 -4.57
C ASP A 4 -1.02 20.63 -4.23
N ILE A 5 -0.63 20.89 -2.98
CA ILE A 5 0.70 20.54 -2.47
C ILE A 5 0.70 19.02 -2.38
N THR A 6 0.92 18.37 -3.53
CA THR A 6 1.32 16.96 -3.58
C THR A 6 2.60 16.91 -2.75
N HIS A 7 2.51 16.42 -1.52
CA HIS A 7 3.68 16.34 -0.64
C HIS A 7 4.72 15.49 -1.35
N THR A 8 5.74 16.15 -1.90
CA THR A 8 6.88 15.47 -2.49
C THR A 8 7.49 14.61 -1.39
N PRO A 9 7.72 13.31 -1.64
CA PRO A 9 8.27 12.43 -0.63
C PRO A 9 9.60 12.97 -0.12
N ILE A 10 9.81 12.86 1.19
CA ILE A 10 10.98 13.41 1.88
C ILE A 10 12.22 12.58 1.54
N SER A 11 12.04 11.27 1.39
CA SER A 11 13.09 10.39 0.92
C SER A 11 13.57 10.76 -0.48
N THR A 12 14.85 10.52 -0.75
CA THR A 12 15.39 10.61 -2.11
C THR A 12 14.96 9.39 -2.94
N LEU A 13 14.94 9.51 -4.27
CA LEU A 13 14.70 8.37 -5.16
C LEU A 13 15.64 7.19 -4.89
N SER A 14 16.92 7.47 -4.62
CA SER A 14 17.93 6.44 -4.31
C SER A 14 17.55 5.63 -3.05
N GLU A 15 17.06 6.30 -2.00
CA GLU A 15 16.62 5.64 -0.77
C GLU A 15 15.43 4.73 -0.99
N ARG A 16 14.48 5.16 -1.83
CA ARG A 16 13.31 4.35 -2.19
C ARG A 16 13.69 3.14 -3.03
N ILE A 17 14.48 3.35 -4.09
CA ILE A 17 14.98 2.25 -4.93
C ILE A 17 15.72 1.20 -4.10
N LYS A 18 16.52 1.61 -3.10
CA LYS A 18 17.20 0.68 -2.17
C LYS A 18 16.22 -0.27 -1.45
N LYS A 19 14.99 0.15 -1.20
CA LYS A 19 13.95 -0.63 -0.52
C LYS A 19 13.03 -1.42 -1.46
N THR A 20 13.09 -1.19 -2.78
CA THR A 20 12.36 -2.00 -3.76
C THR A 20 12.93 -3.43 -3.89
N PRO A 21 12.21 -4.41 -4.45
CA PRO A 21 12.77 -5.73 -4.72
C PRO A 21 13.98 -5.68 -5.66
N LYS A 22 14.96 -6.56 -5.44
CA LYS A 22 16.05 -6.82 -6.41
C LYS A 22 15.63 -7.96 -7.34
N ASN A 23 16.15 -7.99 -8.56
CA ASN A 23 16.07 -9.19 -9.40
C ASN A 23 16.64 -10.39 -8.63
N ASN A 24 15.87 -11.47 -8.59
CA ASN A 24 16.24 -12.68 -7.87
C ASN A 24 15.54 -13.87 -8.53
N SER A 25 16.33 -14.85 -8.97
CA SER A 25 15.86 -16.05 -9.66
C SER A 25 14.91 -16.94 -8.85
N LYS A 26 14.78 -16.70 -7.55
CA LYS A 26 13.83 -17.37 -6.65
C LYS A 26 12.65 -16.49 -6.25
N ARG A 27 12.61 -15.21 -6.61
CA ARG A 27 11.55 -14.27 -6.20
C ARG A 27 10.82 -13.65 -7.39
N GLY A 28 11.54 -13.06 -8.34
CA GLY A 28 10.92 -12.25 -9.38
C GLY A 28 11.94 -11.40 -10.14
N PHE A 29 11.44 -10.66 -11.13
CA PHE A 29 12.23 -9.83 -12.01
C PHE A 29 11.50 -8.54 -12.36
N TRP A 30 12.26 -7.51 -12.72
CA TRP A 30 11.74 -6.26 -13.28
C TRP A 30 11.59 -6.38 -14.80
N THR A 31 10.49 -5.87 -15.34
CA THR A 31 10.26 -5.77 -16.79
C THR A 31 11.13 -4.70 -17.47
N GLY A 32 11.71 -3.80 -16.68
CA GLY A 32 12.53 -2.67 -17.12
C GLY A 32 13.39 -2.15 -15.96
N PRO A 33 13.66 -0.83 -15.90
CA PRO A 33 14.45 -0.25 -14.83
C PRO A 33 13.82 -0.47 -13.44
N ARG A 34 14.64 -0.91 -12.48
CA ARG A 34 14.20 -1.18 -11.10
C ARG A 34 13.63 0.07 -10.44
N GLY A 35 12.38 -0.03 -9.97
CA GLY A 35 11.66 1.08 -9.32
C GLY A 35 10.90 2.00 -10.28
N GLU A 36 11.00 1.77 -11.59
CA GLU A 36 10.32 2.54 -12.65
C GLU A 36 9.63 1.61 -13.67
N SER A 37 9.38 0.35 -13.29
CA SER A 37 8.74 -0.65 -14.14
C SER A 37 7.92 -1.62 -13.29
N THR A 38 7.35 -2.65 -13.91
CA THR A 38 6.64 -3.70 -13.18
C THR A 38 7.61 -4.74 -12.62
N TYR A 39 7.43 -5.09 -11.35
CA TYR A 39 8.08 -6.26 -10.76
C TYR A 39 7.12 -7.45 -10.82
N ILE A 40 7.56 -8.52 -11.48
CA ILE A 40 6.79 -9.74 -11.73
C ILE A 40 7.40 -10.88 -10.90
N PRO A 41 6.63 -11.52 -10.00
CA PRO A 41 7.07 -12.74 -9.33
C PRO A 41 7.29 -13.87 -10.33
N ILE A 42 8.25 -14.75 -10.06
CA ILE A 42 8.42 -15.97 -10.89
C ILE A 42 7.29 -16.97 -10.63
N ASP A 43 7.04 -17.87 -11.58
CA ASP A 43 5.92 -18.82 -11.54
C ASP A 43 5.87 -19.67 -10.25
N CYS A 44 7.03 -20.05 -9.70
CA CYS A 44 7.09 -20.85 -8.48
C CYS A 44 6.69 -20.09 -7.20
N GLN A 45 6.46 -18.78 -7.27
CA GLN A 45 5.82 -18.00 -6.21
C GLN A 45 4.29 -18.19 -6.28
N ILE A 46 3.84 -19.44 -6.13
CA ILE A 46 2.45 -19.87 -6.40
C ILE A 46 1.44 -19.03 -5.62
N GLU A 47 1.69 -18.78 -4.34
CA GLU A 47 0.76 -18.04 -3.49
C GLU A 47 0.62 -16.58 -3.93
N ILE A 48 1.72 -15.88 -4.20
CA ILE A 48 1.64 -14.47 -4.59
C ILE A 48 1.01 -14.33 -5.98
N ASN A 49 1.31 -15.26 -6.90
CA ASN A 49 0.74 -15.27 -8.24
C ASN A 49 -0.77 -15.53 -8.20
N HIS A 50 -1.23 -16.42 -7.31
CA HIS A 50 -2.66 -16.65 -7.10
C HIS A 50 -3.35 -15.38 -6.57
N LEU A 51 -2.77 -14.70 -5.58
CA LEU A 51 -3.31 -13.45 -5.05
C LEU A 51 -3.39 -12.35 -6.11
N LEU A 52 -2.33 -12.15 -6.89
CA LEU A 52 -2.31 -11.15 -7.96
C LEU A 52 -3.38 -11.42 -9.02
N LYS A 53 -3.57 -12.70 -9.38
CA LYS A 53 -4.60 -13.13 -10.34
C LYS A 53 -6.02 -12.79 -9.88
N GLN A 54 -6.31 -12.79 -8.57
CA GLN A 54 -7.61 -12.38 -8.04
C GLN A 54 -7.95 -10.91 -8.36
N PHE A 55 -6.93 -10.08 -8.59
CA PHE A 55 -7.07 -8.68 -9.02
C PHE A 55 -6.83 -8.49 -10.53
N GLY A 56 -6.66 -9.57 -11.29
CA GLY A 56 -6.40 -9.50 -12.73
C GLY A 56 -5.03 -8.93 -13.11
N ILE A 57 -4.06 -8.93 -12.18
CA ILE A 57 -2.70 -8.42 -12.40
C ILE A 57 -1.66 -9.54 -12.31
N ILE A 58 -0.48 -9.33 -12.90
CA ILE A 58 0.64 -10.29 -12.92
C ILE A 58 1.84 -9.83 -12.08
N GLY A 59 1.79 -8.60 -11.57
CA GLY A 59 2.88 -7.94 -10.85
C GLY A 59 2.44 -6.57 -10.38
N ILE A 60 3.35 -5.84 -9.74
CA ILE A 60 3.11 -4.47 -9.26
C ILE A 60 4.03 -3.52 -9.99
N THR A 61 3.43 -2.47 -10.56
CA THR A 61 4.15 -1.37 -11.19
C THR A 61 4.75 -0.46 -10.14
N TYR A 62 6.00 -0.04 -10.36
CA TYR A 62 6.62 0.99 -9.55
C TYR A 62 6.84 2.25 -10.37
N ILE A 63 6.59 3.39 -9.74
CA ILE A 63 6.80 4.72 -10.31
C ILE A 63 7.58 5.51 -9.27
N TYR A 64 8.74 6.06 -9.61
CA TYR A 64 9.61 6.78 -8.66
C TYR A 64 9.97 5.97 -7.41
N GLY A 65 10.02 4.63 -7.51
CA GLY A 65 10.28 3.72 -6.40
C GLY A 65 9.07 3.44 -5.48
N PHE A 66 7.89 3.97 -5.78
CA PHE A 66 6.63 3.64 -5.08
C PHE A 66 5.96 2.44 -5.74
N PRO A 67 5.54 1.42 -4.98
CA PRO A 67 4.62 0.43 -5.52
C PRO A 67 3.24 1.06 -5.73
N ASP A 68 2.68 0.92 -6.92
CA ASP A 68 1.30 1.23 -7.18
C ASP A 68 0.43 0.05 -6.77
N PHE A 69 -0.11 0.10 -5.55
CA PHE A 69 -1.02 -0.91 -5.03
C PHE A 69 -2.49 -0.61 -5.32
N GLU A 70 -2.81 0.47 -6.03
CA GLU A 70 -4.20 0.86 -6.30
C GLU A 70 -4.96 -0.24 -7.03
N THR A 71 -4.28 -0.94 -7.95
CA THR A 71 -4.83 -2.07 -8.71
C THR A 71 -5.20 -3.28 -7.86
N CYS A 72 -4.75 -3.34 -6.61
CA CYS A 72 -5.10 -4.40 -5.66
C CYS A 72 -5.66 -3.86 -4.33
N SER A 73 -6.09 -2.59 -4.31
CA SER A 73 -6.70 -1.94 -3.17
C SER A 73 -8.20 -2.23 -3.12
N ILE A 74 -8.67 -2.64 -1.95
CA ILE A 74 -10.11 -2.86 -1.67
C ILE A 74 -10.76 -1.56 -1.17
N ALA A 75 -9.97 -0.67 -0.59
CA ALA A 75 -10.39 0.66 -0.16
C ALA A 75 -9.17 1.59 -0.08
N THR A 76 -9.31 2.81 -0.59
CA THR A 76 -8.30 3.85 -0.42
C THR A 76 -8.91 4.99 0.38
N VAL A 77 -8.23 5.41 1.44
CA VAL A 77 -8.70 6.46 2.37
C VAL A 77 -7.59 7.46 2.64
N LYS A 78 -7.97 8.67 3.07
CA LYS A 78 -7.03 9.67 3.56
C LYS A 78 -7.14 9.82 5.08
N ILE A 79 -5.99 9.96 5.74
CA ILE A 79 -5.86 10.28 7.16
C ILE A 79 -5.13 11.61 7.32
N LEU A 80 -5.41 12.33 8.40
CA LEU A 80 -4.90 13.70 8.60
C LEU A 80 -3.53 13.72 9.28
N ASP A 81 -3.29 12.78 10.20
CA ASP A 81 -2.10 12.78 11.05
C ASP A 81 -1.39 11.42 10.94
N MET A 82 -0.86 11.09 9.77
CA MET A 82 0.01 9.93 9.64
C MET A 82 1.30 10.20 10.40
N ASN A 83 1.66 9.28 11.29
CA ASN A 83 2.89 9.38 12.06
C ASN A 83 3.62 8.03 12.12
N THR A 84 4.68 7.98 12.92
CA THR A 84 5.54 6.80 13.03
C THR A 84 4.87 5.61 13.73
N SER A 85 3.74 5.83 14.40
CA SER A 85 2.95 4.79 15.06
C SER A 85 1.91 4.19 14.11
N ARG A 86 2.25 3.04 13.53
CA ARG A 86 1.33 2.23 12.71
C ARG A 86 0.00 1.95 13.40
N TYR A 87 0.03 1.69 14.70
CA TYR A 87 -1.20 1.46 15.46
C TYR A 87 -2.14 2.67 15.43
N HIS A 88 -1.57 3.87 15.58
CA HIS A 88 -2.34 5.12 15.53
C HIS A 88 -2.89 5.37 14.12
N ASN A 89 -2.05 5.22 13.09
CA ASN A 89 -2.46 5.34 11.69
C ASN A 89 -3.60 4.37 11.35
N PHE A 90 -3.47 3.10 11.73
CA PHE A 90 -4.48 2.07 11.45
C PHE A 90 -5.83 2.42 12.09
N LYS A 91 -5.84 3.01 13.28
CA LYS A 91 -7.08 3.47 13.93
C LYS A 91 -7.75 4.60 13.14
N GLN A 92 -6.96 5.53 12.60
CA GLN A 92 -7.49 6.58 11.71
C GLN A 92 -8.02 5.98 10.41
N CYS A 93 -7.30 5.04 9.79
CA CYS A 93 -7.74 4.38 8.56
C CYS A 93 -9.01 3.56 8.77
N ASP A 94 -9.08 2.77 9.84
CA ASP A 94 -10.28 1.98 10.19
C ASP A 94 -11.51 2.91 10.37
N LYS A 95 -11.32 4.10 10.96
CA LYS A 95 -12.37 5.13 11.06
C LYS A 95 -12.77 5.69 9.69
N ALA A 96 -11.80 6.16 8.91
CA ALA A 96 -12.05 6.74 7.59
C ALA A 96 -12.75 5.74 6.64
N CYS A 97 -12.29 4.49 6.66
CA CYS A 97 -12.86 3.40 5.88
C CYS A 97 -14.29 3.08 6.28
N SER A 98 -14.61 3.08 7.58
CA SER A 98 -16.00 2.84 8.03
C SER A 98 -16.98 3.87 7.47
N ILE A 99 -16.57 5.15 7.41
CA ILE A 99 -17.36 6.23 6.82
C ILE A 99 -17.50 5.99 5.30
N TYR A 100 -16.39 5.70 4.62
CA TYR A 100 -16.38 5.44 3.18
C TYR A 100 -17.27 4.25 2.80
N TRP A 101 -17.12 3.11 3.45
CA TRP A 101 -17.89 1.91 3.19
C TRP A 101 -19.39 2.07 3.48
N ASN A 102 -19.76 2.83 4.52
CA ASN A 102 -21.16 3.18 4.74
C ASN A 102 -21.73 4.05 3.62
N LYS A 103 -20.94 5.01 3.11
CA LYS A 103 -21.35 5.89 2.00
C LYS A 103 -21.62 5.10 0.71
N ILE A 104 -20.82 4.07 0.43
CA ILE A 104 -20.97 3.23 -0.78
C ILE A 104 -21.80 1.96 -0.54
N HIS A 105 -22.40 1.81 0.65
CA HIS A 105 -23.15 0.62 1.05
C HIS A 105 -22.39 -0.71 0.86
N PHE A 106 -21.08 -0.70 1.14
CA PHE A 106 -20.22 -1.87 0.95
C PHE A 106 -20.76 -3.08 1.75
N CYS A 107 -21.03 -4.18 1.05
CA CYS A 107 -21.60 -5.41 1.60
C CYS A 107 -22.90 -5.21 2.42
N GLN A 108 -23.67 -4.13 2.17
CA GLN A 108 -24.93 -3.84 2.86
C GLN A 108 -24.85 -3.90 4.40
N THR A 109 -23.67 -3.62 4.95
CA THR A 109 -23.39 -3.66 6.39
C THR A 109 -23.26 -2.23 6.93
N LEU A 110 -23.73 -1.98 8.16
CA LEU A 110 -23.43 -0.75 8.87
C LEU A 110 -22.05 -0.86 9.53
N TRP A 111 -21.04 -0.29 8.87
CA TRP A 111 -19.65 -0.35 9.28
C TRP A 111 -19.33 0.56 10.45
N THR A 112 -18.60 0.00 11.41
CA THR A 112 -17.91 0.73 12.48
C THR A 112 -16.40 0.52 12.35
N PRO A 113 -15.55 1.36 12.97
CA PRO A 113 -14.09 1.16 12.91
C PRO A 113 -13.66 -0.23 13.41
N ASN A 114 -14.36 -0.78 14.41
CA ASN A 114 -14.08 -2.12 14.91
C ASN A 114 -14.46 -3.21 13.90
N LEU A 115 -15.57 -3.06 13.18
CA LEU A 115 -15.95 -3.99 12.11
C LEU A 115 -14.95 -3.95 10.95
N VAL A 116 -14.47 -2.75 10.56
CA VAL A 116 -13.40 -2.62 9.55
C VAL A 116 -12.15 -3.37 10.00
N LYS A 117 -11.70 -3.14 11.24
CA LYS A 117 -10.55 -3.84 11.83
C LYS A 117 -10.72 -5.35 11.80
N SER A 118 -11.91 -5.86 12.16
CA SER A 118 -12.22 -7.29 12.16
C SER A 118 -12.22 -7.84 10.73
N TYR A 119 -12.90 -7.18 9.78
CA TYR A 119 -12.89 -7.57 8.37
C TYR A 119 -11.47 -7.64 7.82
N ARG A 120 -10.66 -6.62 8.12
CA ARG A 120 -9.27 -6.55 7.68
C ARG A 120 -8.44 -7.73 8.22
N LYS A 121 -8.63 -8.12 9.48
CA LYS A 121 -7.97 -9.30 10.06
C LYS A 121 -8.46 -10.62 9.43
N THR A 122 -9.77 -10.80 9.32
CA THR A 122 -10.38 -12.01 8.78
C THR A 122 -10.03 -12.25 7.32
N ASN A 123 -9.88 -11.17 6.54
CA ASN A 123 -9.53 -11.23 5.11
C ASN A 123 -8.02 -11.06 4.85
N HIS A 124 -7.18 -11.12 5.89
CA HIS A 124 -5.72 -11.01 5.77
C HIS A 124 -5.22 -9.74 5.07
N LEU A 125 -5.85 -8.62 5.35
CA LEU A 125 -5.58 -7.31 4.77
C LEU A 125 -4.75 -6.43 5.72
N THR A 126 -4.05 -5.46 5.17
CA THR A 126 -3.28 -4.44 5.90
C THR A 126 -3.53 -3.07 5.29
N TRP A 127 -3.40 -2.03 6.11
CA TRP A 127 -3.23 -0.68 5.59
C TRP A 127 -1.78 -0.53 5.10
N HIS A 128 -1.63 -0.10 3.85
CA HIS A 128 -0.39 0.41 3.29
C HIS A 128 -0.45 1.93 3.34
N GLU A 129 0.41 2.52 4.16
CA GLU A 129 0.57 3.97 4.23
C GLU A 129 1.44 4.46 3.05
N ARG A 130 0.90 5.28 2.14
CA ARG A 130 1.63 5.81 0.96
C ARG A 130 2.64 6.89 1.37
N ASN A 131 3.58 7.19 0.48
CA ASN A 131 4.69 8.13 0.71
C ASN A 131 4.28 9.61 0.80
N ASP A 132 3.03 9.95 0.45
CA ASP A 132 2.47 11.29 0.63
C ASP A 132 2.07 11.60 2.09
N CYS A 133 2.34 10.67 3.01
CA CYS A 133 2.02 10.76 4.43
C CYS A 133 0.53 11.02 4.75
N THR A 134 -0.39 10.74 3.82
CA THR A 134 -1.82 10.99 4.03
C THR A 134 -2.72 9.91 3.45
N THR A 135 -2.34 9.29 2.33
CA THR A 135 -3.15 8.27 1.65
C THR A 135 -2.80 6.87 2.17
N CYS A 136 -3.82 6.05 2.37
CA CYS A 136 -3.69 4.67 2.83
C CYS A 136 -4.53 3.73 1.95
N ASP A 137 -3.92 2.62 1.50
CA ASP A 137 -4.60 1.57 0.74
C ASP A 137 -4.85 0.34 1.60
N LEU A 138 -6.04 -0.25 1.48
CA LEU A 138 -6.39 -1.51 2.10
C LEU A 138 -6.08 -2.66 1.15
N ILE A 139 -4.98 -3.36 1.38
CA ILE A 139 -4.44 -4.35 0.43
C ILE A 139 -4.15 -5.69 1.11
N PRO A 140 -3.99 -6.79 0.36
CA PRO A 140 -3.57 -8.06 0.93
C PRO A 140 -2.21 -7.95 1.64
N THR A 141 -2.14 -8.45 2.87
CA THR A 141 -0.92 -8.38 3.70
C THR A 141 0.27 -9.05 3.03
N LYS A 142 0.04 -10.16 2.32
CA LYS A 142 1.08 -10.88 1.59
C LYS A 142 1.60 -10.10 0.39
N ILE A 143 0.74 -9.35 -0.32
CA ILE A 143 1.16 -8.43 -1.40
C ILE A 143 2.05 -7.33 -0.80
N ASN A 144 1.58 -6.65 0.25
CA ASN A 144 2.35 -5.60 0.91
C ASN A 144 3.75 -6.07 1.36
N ALA A 145 3.84 -7.30 1.91
CA ALA A 145 5.10 -7.88 2.37
C ALA A 145 6.01 -8.38 1.22
N PHE A 146 5.42 -8.83 0.10
CA PHE A 146 6.19 -9.33 -1.03
C PHE A 146 6.80 -8.21 -1.88
N PHE A 147 6.05 -7.13 -2.08
CA PHE A 147 6.49 -6.00 -2.88
C PHE A 147 7.15 -4.97 -1.97
N LEU A 148 8.44 -5.20 -1.68
CA LEU A 148 9.22 -4.38 -0.75
C LEU A 148 9.25 -2.90 -1.18
N HIS A 149 9.15 -1.98 -0.22
CA HIS A 149 9.14 -0.55 -0.50
C HIS A 149 9.48 0.27 0.75
N LEU A 150 9.71 1.55 0.54
CA LEU A 150 9.72 2.56 1.58
C LEU A 150 8.33 3.20 1.57
N GLY A 151 7.52 3.02 2.62
CA GLY A 151 6.17 3.60 2.72
C GLY A 151 6.09 4.84 3.63
N GLY A 152 4.90 5.39 3.81
CA GLY A 152 4.61 6.62 4.54
C GLY A 152 5.15 6.66 5.97
N VAL A 153 5.08 5.56 6.73
CA VAL A 153 5.67 5.49 8.08
C VAL A 153 7.18 5.75 8.06
N ALA A 154 7.88 5.32 7.01
CA ALA A 154 9.32 5.59 6.87
C ALA A 154 9.59 7.03 6.42
N GLU A 155 8.67 7.66 5.68
CA GLU A 155 8.71 9.10 5.38
C GLU A 155 8.48 9.92 6.65
N CYS A 156 7.47 9.60 7.47
CA CYS A 156 7.22 10.27 8.75
C CYS A 156 8.42 10.21 9.69
N LYS A 157 9.19 9.11 9.67
CA LYS A 157 10.43 9.00 10.47
C LYS A 157 11.49 10.01 10.05
N LYS A 158 11.50 10.46 8.80
CA LYS A 158 12.44 11.47 8.30
C LYS A 158 12.03 12.91 8.63
N ILE A 159 10.79 13.16 9.04
CA ILE A 159 10.33 14.48 9.49
C ILE A 159 10.88 14.82 10.88
N ILE A 160 11.10 13.79 11.70
CA ILE A 160 11.46 13.93 13.12
C ILE A 160 12.98 14.16 13.30
N TYR A 161 13.77 14.09 12.22
CA TYR A 161 15.22 14.32 12.19
C TYR A 161 15.57 15.42 11.19
#